data_AF-A0A0X8JTZ1-F1
#
_entry.id   AF-A0A0X8JTZ1-F1
#
_cell.length_a   1.000
_cell.length_b   1.000
_cell.length_c   1.000
_cell.angle_alpha   90.00
_cell.angle_beta   90.00
_cell.angle_gamma   90.00
#
_symmetry.space_group_name_H-M   'P 1'
#
loop_
_entity.id
_entity.type
_entity.pdbx_description
1 polymer ?
#
loop_
_entity_poly.entity_id
_entity_poly.type
_entity_poly.pdbx_seq_one_letter_code
_entity_poly.pdbx_strand_id
1 'polypeptide(L)'
;MNEIVKYKNDFNNQELRKFTAEELNLLMTILHKVRDNGTKILNFSFNELKKLIRLEKNMTIKEFSKTIMNVNKKLLALNYTFQSEELIIQFALFQEFVINTKTQNLTIAVSERFKFLLNEFEPGNWTRFELEEFVRLKSSYTKEFYRRMKQFRSTGFWSVNLDEFKRLMDIPVNYRMCDIDVKVLKPIQKELKEKYGLKIQKTYNTKGRGRPAVSGFIFTFLKEEPQSREIKEEKKEIKTPADFFIHRKVRMMDGVTGMFNTLTIKSINEQKNGMVVVKIQNVDDFYEQEFAFNSMEHFENWFRKYVI
;
A
#
# COMPACT_ATOMS: atom_id res chain seq x y z
N MET A 1 -1.09 18.75 15.13
CA MET A 1 -1.41 18.33 13.74
C MET A 1 -0.75 16.96 13.55
N ASN A 2 -1.48 15.93 13.12
CA ASN A 2 -0.88 14.59 13.01
C ASN A 2 -0.07 14.52 11.71
N GLU A 3 1.21 14.19 11.82
CA GLU A 3 2.08 14.02 10.65
C GLU A 3 1.69 12.73 9.92
N ILE A 4 1.12 12.88 8.73
CA ILE A 4 0.58 11.77 7.94
C ILE A 4 1.52 11.48 6.78
N VAL A 5 1.87 10.21 6.58
CA VAL A 5 2.49 9.71 5.35
C VAL A 5 1.39 9.21 4.41
N LYS A 6 1.49 9.53 3.13
CA LYS A 6 0.56 9.02 2.10
C LYS A 6 1.30 8.86 0.77
N TYR A 7 1.12 7.73 0.11
CA TYR A 7 1.68 7.42 -1.21
C TYR A 7 0.76 6.42 -1.95
N LYS A 8 0.88 6.31 -3.27
CA LYS A 8 0.13 5.33 -4.09
C LYS A 8 0.54 3.90 -3.74
N ASN A 9 -0.40 2.94 -3.81
CA ASN A 9 -0.13 1.55 -3.43
C ASN A 9 1.00 0.90 -4.23
N ASP A 10 1.26 1.36 -5.47
CA ASP A 10 2.41 0.95 -6.28
C ASP A 10 3.75 1.11 -5.57
N PHE A 11 3.87 2.09 -4.66
CA PHE A 11 5.07 2.26 -3.86
C PHE A 11 5.32 1.08 -2.91
N ASN A 12 4.25 0.38 -2.48
CA ASN A 12 4.41 -0.84 -1.70
C ASN A 12 5.08 -1.94 -2.51
N ASN A 13 4.97 -1.99 -3.84
CA ASN A 13 5.66 -3.03 -4.61
C ASN A 13 7.20 -2.88 -4.63
N GLN A 14 7.74 -1.79 -4.10
CA GLN A 14 9.19 -1.55 -4.04
C GLN A 14 9.85 -2.27 -2.86
N GLU A 15 10.97 -2.94 -3.13
CA GLU A 15 11.75 -3.67 -2.15
C GLU A 15 12.62 -2.72 -1.31
N LEU A 16 12.18 -2.39 -0.09
CA LEU A 16 12.89 -1.46 0.79
C LEU A 16 13.75 -2.15 1.86
N ARG A 17 13.95 -3.47 1.86
CA ARG A 17 14.68 -4.16 2.94
C ARG A 17 16.19 -3.88 2.96
N LYS A 18 16.75 -3.37 1.86
CA LYS A 18 18.14 -2.85 1.86
C LYS A 18 18.29 -1.59 2.73
N PHE A 19 17.19 -0.95 3.12
CA PHE A 19 17.20 0.20 4.03
C PHE A 19 17.22 -0.26 5.48
N THR A 20 17.95 0.46 6.33
CA THR A 20 17.90 0.28 7.78
C THR A 20 16.59 0.87 8.33
N ALA A 21 16.23 0.51 9.58
CA ALA A 21 15.06 1.09 10.23
C ALA A 21 15.12 2.63 10.32
N GLU A 22 16.31 3.20 10.56
CA GLU A 22 16.53 4.65 10.60
C GLU A 22 16.40 5.29 9.21
N GLU A 23 16.93 4.63 8.17
CA GLU A 23 16.80 5.11 6.78
C GLU A 23 15.35 5.03 6.28
N LEU A 24 14.59 4.01 6.68
CA LEU A 24 13.14 3.93 6.42
C LEU A 24 12.38 5.06 7.10
N ASN A 25 12.73 5.39 8.35
CA ASN A 25 12.14 6.55 9.03
C ASN A 25 12.40 7.83 8.25
N LEU A 26 13.64 8.06 7.82
CA LEU A 26 14.00 9.23 7.04
C LEU A 26 13.26 9.27 5.69
N LEU A 27 13.15 8.14 5.01
CA LEU A 27 12.39 8.03 3.78
C LEU A 27 10.92 8.41 4.00
N MET A 28 10.24 7.82 4.98
CA MET A 28 8.82 8.13 5.24
C MET A 28 8.62 9.57 5.68
N THR A 29 9.57 10.14 6.43
CA THR A 29 9.59 11.58 6.76
C THR A 29 9.69 12.43 5.50
N ILE A 30 10.60 12.10 4.57
CA ILE A 30 10.73 12.81 3.30
C ILE A 30 9.41 12.71 2.50
N LEU A 31 8.83 11.51 2.37
CA LEU A 31 7.57 11.31 1.66
C LEU A 31 6.43 12.14 2.26
N HIS A 32 6.36 12.21 3.59
CA HIS A 32 5.42 13.08 4.29
C HIS A 32 5.63 14.56 3.93
N LYS A 33 6.88 15.04 3.90
CA LYS A 33 7.20 16.45 3.67
C LYS A 33 7.02 16.91 2.23
N VAL A 34 7.27 16.02 1.26
CA VAL A 34 7.09 16.33 -0.18
C VAL A 34 5.65 16.16 -0.65
N ARG A 35 4.78 15.55 0.17
CA ARG A 35 3.36 15.38 -0.15
C ARG A 35 2.67 16.73 -0.29
N ASP A 36 1.67 16.79 -1.16
CA ASP A 36 0.83 17.96 -1.43
C ASP A 36 1.62 19.19 -1.94
N ASN A 37 2.85 18.98 -2.40
CA ASN A 37 3.72 20.03 -2.94
C ASN A 37 4.03 19.85 -4.44
N GLY A 38 3.54 18.78 -5.06
CA GLY A 38 3.77 18.49 -6.48
C GLY A 38 5.26 18.27 -6.75
N THR A 39 5.82 19.02 -7.69
CA THR A 39 7.23 18.97 -8.11
C THR A 39 8.05 20.20 -7.69
N LYS A 40 7.52 21.01 -6.76
CA LYS A 40 8.23 22.16 -6.22
C LYS A 40 9.55 21.74 -5.57
N ILE A 41 10.55 22.61 -5.69
CA ILE A 41 11.81 22.50 -4.95
C ILE A 41 11.53 22.88 -3.50
N LEU A 42 11.78 21.94 -2.59
CA LEU A 42 11.58 22.11 -1.16
C LEU A 42 12.93 22.08 -0.45
N ASN A 43 13.04 22.80 0.66
CA ASN A 43 14.25 22.85 1.46
C ASN A 43 13.92 22.49 2.92
N PHE A 44 14.60 21.50 3.47
CA PHE A 44 14.39 21.01 4.83
C PHE A 44 15.66 21.08 5.65
N SER A 45 15.57 21.60 6.87
CA SER A 45 16.72 21.62 7.77
C SER A 45 17.01 20.22 8.34
N PHE A 46 18.28 19.92 8.63
CA PHE A 46 18.64 18.65 9.26
C PHE A 46 17.99 18.50 10.64
N ASN A 47 17.85 19.59 11.39
CA ASN A 47 17.20 19.58 12.70
C ASN A 47 15.73 19.15 12.60
N GLU A 48 15.01 19.68 11.61
CA GLU A 48 13.61 19.30 11.33
C GLU A 48 13.48 17.81 11.00
N LEU A 49 14.32 17.30 10.09
CA LEU A 49 14.32 15.88 9.74
C LEU A 49 14.63 14.99 10.94
N LYS A 50 15.62 15.37 11.76
CA LYS A 50 16.01 14.64 12.99
C LYS A 50 14.87 14.56 14.00
N LYS A 51 14.12 15.65 14.18
CA LYS A 51 12.94 15.68 15.08
C LYS A 51 11.85 14.71 14.61
N LEU A 52 11.54 14.70 13.32
CA LEU A 52 10.48 13.86 12.76
C LEU A 52 10.82 12.36 12.82
N ILE A 53 12.06 11.98 12.56
CA ILE A 53 12.50 10.57 12.71
C ILE A 53 12.75 10.14 14.15
N ARG A 54 12.55 11.03 15.13
CA ARG A 54 12.83 10.82 16.56
C ARG A 54 14.21 10.21 16.78
N LEU A 55 15.22 10.85 16.21
CA LEU A 55 16.57 10.33 16.28
C LEU A 55 17.04 10.28 17.75
N GLU A 56 17.14 9.07 18.32
CA GLU A 56 17.60 8.87 19.70
C GLU A 56 19.12 9.06 19.83
N LYS A 57 19.86 8.90 18.74
CA LYS A 57 21.33 9.02 18.71
C LYS A 57 21.75 10.46 18.47
N ASN A 58 22.75 10.91 19.23
CA ASN A 58 23.47 12.15 18.95
C ASN A 58 24.40 11.98 17.74
N MET A 59 23.83 12.01 16.52
CA MET A 59 24.60 11.95 15.29
C MET A 59 25.23 13.31 14.95
N THR A 60 26.51 13.26 14.60
CA THR A 60 27.23 14.38 13.98
C THR A 60 26.59 14.78 12.65
N ILE A 61 26.90 15.99 12.17
CA ILE A 61 26.44 16.47 10.85
C ILE A 61 26.92 15.53 9.74
N LYS A 62 28.16 15.03 9.83
CA LYS A 62 28.76 14.13 8.84
C LYS A 62 28.05 12.77 8.79
N GLU A 63 27.75 12.18 9.95
CA GLU A 63 27.00 10.92 10.02
C GLU A 63 25.59 11.07 9.48
N PHE A 64 24.89 12.15 9.87
CA PHE A 64 23.53 12.38 9.39
C PHE A 64 23.49 12.65 7.89
N SER A 65 24.46 13.41 7.36
CA SER A 65 24.61 13.63 5.92
C SER A 65 24.84 12.32 5.18
N LYS A 66 25.64 11.40 5.75
CA LYS A 66 25.86 10.06 5.20
C LYS A 66 24.58 9.23 5.20
N THR A 67 23.76 9.32 6.24
CA THR A 67 22.45 8.65 6.29
C THR A 67 21.51 9.16 5.20
N ILE A 68 21.40 10.49 5.03
CA ILE A 68 20.59 11.11 3.96
C ILE A 68 21.11 10.67 2.58
N MET A 69 22.43 10.69 2.38
CA MET A 69 23.06 10.25 1.13
C MET A 69 22.79 8.77 0.84
N ASN A 70 22.85 7.90 1.85
CA ASN A 70 22.57 6.47 1.69
C ASN A 70 21.12 6.20 1.30
N VAL A 71 20.15 6.95 1.84
CA VAL A 71 18.74 6.87 1.42
C VAL A 71 18.63 7.16 -0.08
N ASN A 72 19.22 8.26 -0.56
CA ASN A 72 19.15 8.58 -1.99
C ASN A 72 19.87 7.54 -2.86
N LYS A 73 21.07 7.08 -2.45
CA LYS A 73 21.80 6.03 -3.16
C LYS A 73 20.96 4.76 -3.32
N LYS A 74 20.25 4.36 -2.27
CA LYS A 74 19.38 3.18 -2.31
C LYS A 74 18.15 3.42 -3.18
N LEU A 75 17.53 4.59 -3.11
CA LEU A 75 16.39 4.96 -3.98
C LEU A 75 16.77 4.95 -5.45
N LEU A 76 17.93 5.51 -5.81
CA LEU A 76 18.44 5.47 -7.18
C LEU A 76 18.69 4.04 -7.64
N ALA A 77 19.18 3.16 -6.75
CA ALA A 77 19.42 1.75 -7.05
C ALA A 77 18.14 0.90 -7.16
N LEU A 78 16.97 1.38 -6.71
CA LEU A 78 15.70 0.66 -6.87
C LEU A 78 15.24 0.61 -8.33
N ASN A 79 15.77 1.48 -9.21
CA ASN A 79 15.38 1.58 -10.63
C ASN A 79 13.85 1.49 -10.78
N TYR A 80 13.13 2.44 -10.15
CA TYR A 80 11.66 2.38 -10.05
C TYR A 80 11.07 2.14 -11.44
N THR A 81 10.57 0.93 -11.64
CA THR A 81 10.03 0.47 -12.91
C THR A 81 8.52 0.49 -12.80
N PHE A 82 7.90 1.46 -13.47
CA PHE A 82 6.47 1.41 -13.70
C PHE A 82 6.24 0.61 -14.98
N GLN A 83 5.55 -0.52 -14.85
CA GLN A 83 5.16 -1.37 -15.96
C GLN A 83 3.65 -1.26 -16.16
N SER A 84 3.28 -0.72 -17.32
CA SER A 84 1.92 -0.82 -17.86
C SER A 84 1.91 -1.89 -18.96
N GLU A 85 0.75 -2.13 -19.58
CA GLU A 85 0.65 -3.05 -20.73
C GLU A 85 1.58 -2.66 -21.89
N GLU A 86 1.93 -1.37 -22.02
CA GLU A 86 2.66 -0.82 -23.17
C GLU A 86 4.03 -0.22 -22.84
N LEU A 87 4.26 0.22 -21.59
CA LEU A 87 5.44 1.02 -21.24
C LEU A 87 6.16 0.49 -20.01
N ILE A 88 7.50 0.43 -20.11
CA ILE A 88 8.44 0.24 -19.00
C ILE A 88 9.13 1.60 -18.77
N ILE A 89 8.79 2.27 -17.68
CA ILE A 89 9.26 3.62 -17.35
C ILE A 89 10.23 3.53 -16.18
N GLN A 90 11.49 3.96 -16.37
CA GLN A 90 12.55 3.98 -15.36
C GLN A 90 13.12 5.38 -15.18
N PHE A 91 12.94 5.96 -13.99
CA PHE A 91 13.47 7.28 -13.66
C PHE A 91 13.89 7.34 -12.18
N ALA A 92 14.60 8.41 -11.79
CA ALA A 92 14.83 8.71 -10.37
C ALA A 92 13.56 9.30 -9.72
N LEU A 93 13.25 8.89 -8.48
CA LEU A 93 12.11 9.41 -7.72
C LEU A 93 12.17 10.93 -7.49
N PHE A 94 13.38 11.43 -7.26
CA PHE A 94 13.66 12.85 -7.02
C PHE A 94 14.53 13.40 -8.13
N GLN A 95 14.10 14.49 -8.75
CA GLN A 95 14.87 15.20 -9.79
C GLN A 95 15.98 16.05 -9.17
N GLU A 96 15.74 16.58 -7.98
CA GLU A 96 16.75 17.23 -7.15
C GLU A 96 16.85 16.53 -5.81
N PHE A 97 18.08 16.29 -5.36
CA PHE A 97 18.38 15.75 -4.04
C PHE A 97 19.77 16.23 -3.60
N VAL A 98 19.83 17.45 -3.06
CA VAL A 98 21.09 18.15 -2.73
C VAL A 98 21.25 18.26 -1.23
N ILE A 99 22.37 17.75 -0.72
CA ILE A 99 22.72 17.79 0.70
C ILE A 99 23.75 18.91 0.91
N ASN A 100 23.35 19.99 1.56
CA ASN A 100 24.26 21.06 1.93
C ASN A 100 24.75 20.85 3.37
N THR A 101 25.99 20.38 3.53
CA THR A 101 26.58 20.10 4.84
C THR A 101 26.96 21.36 5.63
N LYS A 102 27.18 22.49 4.95
CA LYS A 102 27.52 23.78 5.57
C LYS A 102 26.29 24.44 6.18
N THR A 103 25.21 24.56 5.40
CA THR A 103 23.94 25.14 5.86
C THR A 103 23.03 24.11 6.53
N GLN A 104 23.44 22.82 6.54
CA GLN A 104 22.72 21.71 7.16
C GLN A 104 21.29 21.53 6.63
N ASN A 105 21.17 21.55 5.29
CA ASN A 105 19.90 21.54 4.59
C ASN A 105 19.85 20.44 3.52
N LEU A 106 18.65 19.90 3.30
CA LEU A 106 18.32 19.01 2.20
C LEU A 106 17.39 19.75 1.24
N THR A 107 17.86 20.01 0.03
CA THR A 107 17.02 20.49 -1.07
C THR A 107 16.52 19.28 -1.87
N ILE A 108 15.22 19.19 -2.08
CA ILE A 108 14.60 18.04 -2.73
C ILE A 108 13.41 18.45 -3.61
N ALA A 109 13.29 17.82 -4.77
CA ALA A 109 12.13 17.97 -5.66
C ALA A 109 11.71 16.61 -6.22
N VAL A 110 10.42 16.30 -6.17
CA VAL A 110 9.86 15.09 -6.79
C VAL A 110 9.95 15.23 -8.31
N SER A 111 10.38 14.17 -9.00
CA SER A 111 10.40 14.15 -10.46
C SER A 111 8.98 14.22 -11.02
N GLU A 112 8.75 14.98 -12.10
CA GLU A 112 7.42 15.07 -12.75
C GLU A 112 6.84 13.69 -13.10
N ARG A 113 7.70 12.78 -13.57
CA ARG A 113 7.30 11.40 -13.91
C ARG A 113 6.85 10.56 -12.71
N PHE A 114 7.20 10.94 -11.48
CA PHE A 114 6.75 10.26 -10.25
C PHE A 114 5.86 11.11 -9.37
N LYS A 115 5.40 12.26 -9.86
CA LYS A 115 4.42 13.09 -9.17
C LYS A 115 3.18 12.26 -8.83
N PHE A 116 2.73 11.39 -9.74
CA PHE A 116 1.58 10.51 -9.54
C PHE A 116 1.71 9.56 -8.35
N LEU A 117 2.94 9.24 -7.92
CA LEU A 117 3.20 8.28 -6.85
C LEU A 117 3.02 8.90 -5.46
N LEU A 118 3.33 10.20 -5.33
CA LEU A 118 3.45 10.90 -4.04
C LEU A 118 2.50 12.10 -3.89
N ASN A 119 1.92 12.61 -4.97
CA ASN A 119 1.14 13.85 -4.96
C ASN A 119 -0.23 13.72 -5.67
N GLU A 120 -0.51 12.63 -6.37
CA GLU A 120 -1.79 12.42 -7.05
C GLU A 120 -2.43 11.11 -6.54
N PHE A 121 -3.57 11.22 -5.86
CA PHE A 121 -4.16 10.11 -5.13
C PHE A 121 -5.59 9.84 -5.59
N GLU A 122 -5.75 8.87 -6.48
CA GLU A 122 -7.07 8.36 -6.85
C GLU A 122 -7.76 7.73 -5.62
N PRO A 123 -9.09 7.88 -5.45
CA PRO A 123 -9.81 7.26 -4.34
C PRO A 123 -9.56 5.75 -4.25
N GLY A 124 -9.17 5.27 -3.06
CA GLY A 124 -8.90 3.84 -2.81
C GLY A 124 -7.48 3.38 -3.12
N ASN A 125 -6.75 3.99 -4.06
CA ASN A 125 -5.45 3.48 -4.51
C ASN A 125 -4.23 4.10 -3.79
N TRP A 126 -4.29 4.22 -2.47
CA TRP A 126 -3.20 4.79 -1.67
C TRP A 126 -3.11 4.16 -0.29
N THR A 127 -1.89 4.17 0.24
CA THR A 127 -1.59 3.79 1.62
C THR A 127 -1.38 5.06 2.43
N ARG A 128 -1.94 5.09 3.65
CA ARG A 128 -1.83 6.21 4.59
C ARG A 128 -1.58 5.71 5.99
N PHE A 129 -0.71 6.40 6.73
CA PHE A 129 -0.50 6.14 8.14
C PHE A 129 0.10 7.35 8.85
N GLU A 130 0.07 7.33 10.19
CA GLU A 130 0.74 8.34 11.00
C GLU A 130 2.24 8.07 11.03
N LEU A 131 3.04 9.10 10.73
CA LEU A 131 4.49 9.02 10.72
C LEU A 131 5.03 8.61 12.10
N GLU A 132 4.42 9.13 13.17
CA GLU A 132 4.80 8.80 14.54
C GLU A 132 4.67 7.30 14.84
N GLU A 133 3.59 6.65 14.39
CA GLU A 133 3.40 5.21 14.57
C GLU A 133 4.50 4.43 13.87
N PHE A 134 4.81 4.82 12.63
CA PHE A 134 5.85 4.17 11.82
C PHE A 134 7.22 4.31 12.46
N VAL A 135 7.58 5.51 12.92
CA VAL A 135 8.90 5.83 13.48
C VAL A 135 9.19 5.03 14.75
N ARG A 136 8.16 4.78 15.59
CA ARG A 136 8.27 4.00 16.83
C ARG A 136 8.61 2.52 16.61
N LEU A 137 8.34 1.97 15.41
CA LEU A 137 8.68 0.59 15.09
C LEU A 137 10.21 0.43 15.02
N LYS A 138 10.74 -0.67 15.54
CA LYS A 138 12.18 -0.91 15.65
C LYS A 138 12.69 -1.82 14.53
N SER A 139 12.00 -2.92 14.26
CA SER A 139 12.43 -3.87 13.23
C SER A 139 12.10 -3.36 11.82
N SER A 140 13.04 -3.52 10.89
CA SER A 140 12.81 -3.24 9.46
C SER A 140 11.72 -4.14 8.87
N TYR A 141 11.65 -5.41 9.27
CA TYR A 141 10.55 -6.30 8.88
C TYR A 141 9.21 -5.84 9.44
N THR A 142 9.17 -5.34 10.68
CA THR A 142 7.94 -4.77 11.24
C THR A 142 7.49 -3.54 10.45
N LYS A 143 8.43 -2.66 10.07
CA LYS A 143 8.14 -1.49 9.23
C LYS A 143 7.60 -1.88 7.85
N GLU A 144 8.21 -2.84 7.17
CA GLU A 144 7.75 -3.29 5.86
C GLU A 144 6.37 -3.95 5.95
N PHE A 145 6.15 -4.81 6.94
CA PHE A 145 4.84 -5.41 7.19
C PHE A 145 3.79 -4.33 7.53
N TYR A 146 4.16 -3.34 8.33
CA TYR A 146 3.25 -2.25 8.72
C TYR A 146 2.74 -1.48 7.50
N ARG A 147 3.56 -1.25 6.47
CA ARG A 147 3.11 -0.63 5.22
C ARG A 147 2.01 -1.46 4.55
N ARG A 148 2.18 -2.79 4.48
CA ARG A 148 1.17 -3.72 3.94
C ARG A 148 -0.08 -3.73 4.78
N MET A 149 0.07 -3.85 6.09
CA MET A 149 -1.05 -3.80 7.04
C MET A 149 -1.87 -2.51 6.86
N LYS A 150 -1.22 -1.36 6.66
CA LYS A 150 -1.91 -0.07 6.44
C LYS A 150 -2.52 0.06 5.05
N GLN A 151 -2.03 -0.67 4.05
CA GLN A 151 -2.72 -0.80 2.76
C GLN A 151 -4.08 -1.51 2.93
N PHE A 152 -4.12 -2.57 3.74
CA PHE A 152 -5.33 -3.36 4.02
C PHE A 152 -6.09 -2.92 5.29
N ARG A 153 -5.89 -1.68 5.76
CA ARG A 153 -6.47 -1.17 7.03
C ARG A 153 -8.00 -1.16 7.07
N SER A 154 -8.66 -1.05 5.91
CA SER A 154 -10.13 -1.04 5.80
C SER A 154 -10.73 -2.44 5.99
N THR A 155 -10.07 -3.47 5.46
CA THR A 155 -10.55 -4.86 5.57
C THR A 155 -10.08 -5.53 6.85
N GLY A 156 -8.96 -5.09 7.42
CA GLY A 156 -8.37 -5.73 8.59
C GLY A 156 -7.83 -7.13 8.29
N PHE A 157 -7.63 -7.45 7.01
CA PHE A 157 -7.35 -8.79 6.53
C PHE A 157 -6.37 -8.76 5.37
N TRP A 158 -5.31 -9.56 5.45
CA TRP A 158 -4.36 -9.76 4.36
C TRP A 158 -3.97 -11.23 4.26
N SER A 159 -4.22 -11.87 3.11
CA SER A 159 -3.78 -13.22 2.80
C SER A 159 -2.74 -13.20 1.70
N VAL A 160 -1.70 -14.02 1.85
CA VAL A 160 -0.57 -14.03 0.92
C VAL A 160 0.07 -15.42 0.92
N ASN A 161 0.44 -15.91 -0.27
CA ASN A 161 1.18 -17.17 -0.40
C ASN A 161 2.63 -17.00 0.08
N LEU A 162 3.34 -18.11 0.33
CA LEU A 162 4.67 -18.07 0.92
C LEU A 162 5.71 -17.36 0.03
N ASP A 163 5.67 -17.61 -1.28
CA ASP A 163 6.66 -17.04 -2.21
C ASP A 163 6.46 -15.54 -2.40
N GLU A 164 5.21 -15.11 -2.52
CA GLU A 164 4.84 -13.71 -2.59
C GLU A 164 5.15 -13.00 -1.26
N PHE A 165 4.89 -13.64 -0.11
CA PHE A 165 5.28 -13.07 1.19
C PHE A 165 6.80 -12.89 1.28
N LYS A 166 7.59 -13.87 0.83
CA LYS A 166 9.05 -13.75 0.77
C LYS A 166 9.48 -12.62 -0.15
N ARG A 167 8.86 -12.46 -1.31
CA ARG A 167 9.15 -11.38 -2.26
C ARG A 167 8.83 -10.01 -1.66
N LEU A 168 7.60 -9.81 -1.17
CA LEU A 168 7.13 -8.52 -0.66
C LEU A 168 7.86 -8.06 0.60
N MET A 169 8.26 -9.01 1.45
CA MET A 169 9.04 -8.73 2.65
C MET A 169 10.56 -8.73 2.38
N ASP A 170 10.98 -8.99 1.13
CA ASP A 170 12.35 -9.27 0.70
C ASP A 170 13.04 -10.19 1.72
N ILE A 171 12.59 -11.43 1.86
CA ILE A 171 13.18 -12.42 2.77
C ILE A 171 14.30 -13.16 2.04
N PRO A 172 15.49 -13.33 2.63
CA PRO A 172 16.57 -14.10 2.02
C PRO A 172 16.13 -15.51 1.62
N VAL A 173 16.50 -15.95 0.42
CA VAL A 173 16.12 -17.27 -0.13
C VAL A 173 16.56 -18.42 0.78
N ASN A 174 17.66 -18.25 1.51
CA ASN A 174 18.20 -19.25 2.44
C ASN A 174 17.44 -19.35 3.78
N TYR A 175 16.46 -18.47 4.05
CA TYR A 175 15.68 -18.57 5.28
C TYR A 175 14.73 -19.76 5.22
N ARG A 176 14.88 -20.66 6.19
CA ARG A 176 13.92 -21.74 6.43
C ARG A 176 12.71 -21.18 7.17
N MET A 177 11.63 -21.96 7.25
CA MET A 177 10.42 -21.53 7.95
C MET A 177 10.69 -21.17 9.42
N CYS A 178 11.58 -21.89 10.12
CA CYS A 178 11.98 -21.53 11.48
C CYS A 178 12.71 -20.17 11.55
N ASP A 179 13.53 -19.83 10.55
CA ASP A 179 14.20 -18.53 10.46
C ASP A 179 13.17 -17.41 10.22
N ILE A 180 12.17 -17.64 9.36
CA ILE A 180 11.06 -16.70 9.12
C ILE A 180 10.25 -16.49 10.40
N ASP A 181 9.93 -17.56 11.13
CA ASP A 181 9.22 -17.46 12.40
C ASP A 181 9.99 -16.58 13.39
N VAL A 182 11.29 -16.83 13.56
CA VAL A 182 12.10 -16.17 14.58
C VAL A 182 12.47 -14.73 14.19
N LYS A 183 12.86 -14.51 12.94
CA LYS A 183 13.46 -13.24 12.49
C LYS A 183 12.47 -12.28 11.84
N VAL A 184 11.33 -12.78 11.36
CA VAL A 184 10.33 -11.96 10.63
C VAL A 184 9.03 -11.90 11.43
N LEU A 185 8.38 -13.04 11.68
CA LEU A 185 7.03 -13.06 12.28
C LEU A 185 7.05 -12.71 13.78
N LYS A 186 8.03 -13.18 14.56
CA LYS A 186 8.13 -12.84 15.99
C LYS A 186 8.29 -11.33 16.24
N PRO A 187 9.19 -10.59 15.55
CA PRO A 187 9.25 -9.13 15.68
C PRO A 187 7.95 -8.42 15.30
N ILE A 188 7.34 -8.82 14.18
CA ILE A 188 6.04 -8.27 13.72
C ILE A 188 4.98 -8.46 14.80
N GLN A 189 4.83 -9.69 15.31
CA GLN A 189 3.87 -10.01 16.35
C GLN A 189 4.17 -9.24 17.64
N LYS A 190 5.44 -9.12 18.04
CA LYS A 190 5.84 -8.44 19.27
C LYS A 190 5.46 -6.95 19.25
N GLU A 191 5.65 -6.28 18.12
CA GLU A 191 5.47 -4.82 18.01
C GLU A 191 4.02 -4.42 17.67
N LEU A 192 3.26 -5.26 16.94
CA LEU A 192 1.95 -4.88 16.40
C LEU A 192 0.75 -5.59 17.06
N LYS A 193 0.96 -6.70 17.79
CA LYS A 193 -0.14 -7.49 18.39
C LYS A 193 -1.03 -6.66 19.31
N GLU A 194 -0.42 -5.94 20.26
CA GLU A 194 -1.14 -5.22 21.31
C GLU A 194 -1.96 -4.07 20.74
N LYS A 195 -1.33 -3.23 19.91
CA LYS A 195 -1.96 -2.04 19.35
C LYS A 195 -2.99 -2.34 18.26
N TYR A 196 -2.72 -3.32 17.39
CA TYR A 196 -3.54 -3.58 16.21
C TYR A 196 -4.33 -4.89 16.27
N GLY A 197 -4.31 -5.60 17.40
CA GLY A 197 -4.96 -6.90 17.53
C GLY A 197 -4.44 -7.94 16.52
N LEU A 198 -3.18 -7.80 16.08
CA LEU A 198 -2.62 -8.61 15.00
C LEU A 198 -2.62 -10.11 15.36
N LYS A 199 -3.19 -10.93 14.49
CA LYS A 199 -3.08 -12.40 14.52
C LYS A 199 -2.49 -12.90 13.21
N ILE A 200 -1.60 -13.87 13.32
CA ILE A 200 -0.91 -14.50 12.20
C ILE A 200 -1.29 -15.98 12.19
N GLN A 201 -1.92 -16.44 11.11
CA GLN A 201 -2.25 -17.83 10.88
C GLN A 201 -1.46 -18.36 9.69
N LYS A 202 -0.84 -19.54 9.84
CA LYS A 202 -0.18 -20.23 8.73
C LYS A 202 -1.20 -21.04 7.95
N THR A 203 -1.10 -20.98 6.63
CA THR A 203 -1.83 -21.90 5.73
C THR A 203 -0.91 -23.03 5.31
N TYR A 204 -1.49 -24.18 4.97
CA TYR A 204 -0.73 -25.38 4.66
C TYR A 204 -1.25 -26.02 3.37
N ASN A 205 -0.33 -26.54 2.55
CA ASN A 205 -0.68 -27.38 1.42
C ASN A 205 -0.88 -28.83 1.89
N THR A 206 -2.10 -29.35 1.71
CA THR A 206 -2.50 -30.71 2.10
C THR A 206 -2.43 -31.73 0.96
N LYS A 207 -2.07 -31.32 -0.26
CA LYS A 207 -2.11 -32.17 -1.47
C LYS A 207 -0.96 -33.20 -1.59
N GLY A 208 -0.34 -33.65 -0.48
CA GLY A 208 0.81 -34.57 -0.52
C GLY A 208 0.86 -35.59 0.62
N ARG A 209 1.65 -36.66 0.45
CA ARG A 209 1.94 -37.64 1.51
C ARG A 209 3.04 -37.07 2.42
N GLY A 210 2.71 -36.75 3.68
CA GLY A 210 3.67 -36.27 4.68
C GLY A 210 3.13 -35.14 5.57
N ARG A 211 4.01 -34.51 6.36
CA ARG A 211 3.65 -33.33 7.16
C ARG A 211 3.30 -32.16 6.22
N PRO A 212 2.13 -31.51 6.38
CA PRO A 212 1.74 -30.40 5.53
C PRO A 212 2.79 -29.28 5.54
N ALA A 213 3.22 -28.85 4.35
CA ALA A 213 4.14 -27.73 4.19
C ALA A 213 3.39 -26.40 4.29
N VAL A 214 4.03 -25.37 4.86
CA VAL A 214 3.43 -24.03 4.93
C VAL A 214 3.31 -23.47 3.51
N SER A 215 2.10 -23.08 3.11
CA SER A 215 1.78 -22.53 1.79
C SER A 215 1.66 -21.00 1.79
N GLY A 216 1.52 -20.38 2.97
CA GLY A 216 1.33 -18.93 3.09
C GLY A 216 0.85 -18.51 4.47
N PHE A 217 0.33 -17.29 4.54
CA PHE A 217 -0.11 -16.65 5.77
C PHE A 217 -1.44 -15.93 5.59
N ILE A 218 -2.20 -15.88 6.68
CA ILE A 218 -3.37 -15.04 6.85
C ILE A 218 -3.09 -14.14 8.04
N PHE A 219 -3.15 -12.83 7.80
CA PHE A 219 -3.00 -11.79 8.79
C PHE A 219 -4.37 -11.16 9.04
N THR A 220 -4.76 -11.07 10.31
CA THR A 220 -5.97 -10.34 10.72
C THR A 220 -5.62 -9.29 11.76
N PHE A 221 -6.19 -8.09 11.65
CA PHE A 221 -5.93 -6.96 12.52
C PHE A 221 -7.18 -6.08 12.61
N LEU A 222 -7.21 -5.19 13.59
CA LEU A 222 -8.31 -4.26 13.81
C LEU A 222 -8.51 -3.38 12.58
N LYS A 223 -9.76 -3.28 12.11
CA LYS A 223 -10.13 -2.39 11.02
C LYS A 223 -10.02 -0.96 11.49
N GLU A 224 -9.50 -0.10 10.63
CA GLU A 224 -9.66 1.34 10.78
C GLU A 224 -10.94 1.74 10.08
N GLU A 225 -11.88 2.33 10.83
CA GLU A 225 -13.06 2.91 10.21
C GLU A 225 -12.61 3.95 9.16
N PRO A 226 -13.26 3.98 7.99
CA PRO A 226 -13.04 5.05 7.05
C PRO A 226 -13.37 6.35 7.80
N GLN A 227 -12.36 7.18 8.07
CA GLN A 227 -12.60 8.55 8.50
C GLN A 227 -13.63 9.10 7.54
N SER A 228 -14.79 9.47 8.06
CA SER A 228 -15.87 10.13 7.33
C SER A 228 -15.22 11.26 6.55
N ARG A 229 -14.99 11.01 5.27
CA ARG A 229 -14.68 12.10 4.37
C ARG A 229 -15.97 12.88 4.33
N GLU A 230 -15.88 14.18 4.60
CA GLU A 230 -16.69 15.14 3.85
C GLU A 230 -16.40 14.89 2.36
N ILE A 231 -17.00 13.82 1.83
CA ILE A 231 -17.30 13.77 0.42
C ILE A 231 -18.31 14.89 0.33
N LYS A 232 -17.88 16.05 -0.16
CA LYS A 232 -18.81 16.89 -0.91
C LYS A 232 -19.26 15.99 -2.06
N GLU A 233 -20.30 15.20 -1.78
CA GLU A 233 -21.10 14.55 -2.79
C GLU A 233 -21.63 15.72 -3.59
N GLU A 234 -20.95 16.04 -4.69
CA GLU A 234 -21.66 16.58 -5.83
C GLU A 234 -22.75 15.54 -6.11
N LYS A 235 -23.95 15.81 -5.58
CA LYS A 235 -25.17 15.10 -5.90
C LYS A 235 -25.35 15.23 -7.41
N LYS A 236 -24.75 14.32 -8.17
CA LYS A 236 -25.17 14.09 -9.55
C LYS A 236 -26.58 13.56 -9.45
N GLU A 237 -27.52 14.36 -9.94
CA GLU A 237 -28.92 14.00 -10.08
C GLU A 237 -29.02 12.60 -10.70
N ILE A 238 -29.81 11.73 -10.07
CA ILE A 238 -30.17 10.41 -10.59
C ILE A 238 -30.94 10.66 -11.89
N LYS A 239 -30.34 10.38 -13.05
CA LYS A 239 -30.97 10.61 -14.36
C LYS A 239 -31.56 9.32 -14.93
N THR A 240 -31.10 8.15 -14.47
CA THR A 240 -31.59 6.84 -14.94
C THR A 240 -31.70 5.81 -13.80
N PRO A 241 -32.55 4.77 -13.93
CA PRO A 241 -32.62 3.67 -12.96
C PRO A 241 -31.28 2.95 -12.71
N ALA A 242 -30.38 2.96 -13.71
CA ALA A 242 -29.05 2.37 -13.61
C ALA A 242 -28.14 3.10 -12.59
N ASP A 243 -28.34 4.40 -12.40
CA ASP A 243 -27.53 5.22 -11.48
C ASP A 243 -27.67 4.77 -10.01
N PHE A 244 -28.79 4.12 -9.66
CA PHE A 244 -29.03 3.56 -8.32
C PHE A 244 -27.99 2.51 -7.91
N PHE A 245 -27.48 1.76 -8.89
CA PHE A 245 -26.57 0.63 -8.65
C PHE A 245 -25.10 1.05 -8.64
N ILE A 246 -24.77 2.21 -9.22
CA ILE A 246 -23.40 2.71 -9.29
C ILE A 246 -22.86 2.95 -7.89
N HIS A 247 -21.61 2.58 -7.64
CA HIS A 247 -20.90 2.61 -6.35
C HIS A 247 -21.42 1.67 -5.27
N ARG A 248 -22.51 0.94 -5.49
CA ARG A 248 -22.92 -0.13 -4.58
C ARG A 248 -21.96 -1.32 -4.67
N LYS A 249 -21.91 -2.08 -3.58
CA LYS A 249 -21.00 -3.20 -3.42
C LYS A 249 -21.74 -4.52 -3.41
N VAL A 250 -21.11 -5.52 -4.00
CA VAL A 250 -21.56 -6.91 -3.96
C VAL A 250 -20.42 -7.79 -3.44
N ARG A 251 -20.76 -8.91 -2.80
CA ARG A 251 -19.78 -9.86 -2.27
C ARG A 251 -19.99 -11.23 -2.91
N MET A 252 -18.95 -11.75 -3.55
CA MET A 252 -19.01 -13.01 -4.29
C MET A 252 -17.82 -13.90 -4.00
N MET A 253 -18.03 -15.22 -4.04
CA MET A 253 -16.94 -16.18 -3.95
C MET A 253 -16.30 -16.37 -5.33
N ASP A 254 -15.00 -16.12 -5.42
CA ASP A 254 -14.15 -16.44 -6.55
C ASP A 254 -13.97 -17.97 -6.61
N GLY A 255 -14.38 -18.57 -7.73
CA GLY A 255 -14.32 -20.02 -7.94
C GLY A 255 -12.91 -20.58 -8.18
N VAL A 256 -11.95 -19.75 -8.56
CA VAL A 256 -10.55 -20.14 -8.77
C VAL A 256 -9.81 -20.17 -7.43
N THR A 257 -10.07 -19.18 -6.59
CA THR A 257 -9.33 -18.99 -5.33
C THR A 257 -10.10 -19.46 -4.09
N GLY A 258 -11.42 -19.67 -4.20
CA GLY A 258 -12.32 -19.97 -3.08
C GLY A 258 -12.52 -18.80 -2.12
N MET A 259 -12.10 -17.58 -2.48
CA MET A 259 -12.13 -16.39 -1.63
C MET A 259 -13.38 -15.54 -1.88
N PHE A 260 -13.86 -14.82 -0.87
CA PHE A 260 -14.94 -13.84 -1.07
C PHE A 260 -14.37 -12.47 -1.45
N ASN A 261 -14.58 -12.05 -2.69
CA ASN A 261 -14.23 -10.72 -3.18
C ASN A 261 -15.37 -9.74 -2.90
N THR A 262 -14.99 -8.53 -2.46
CA THR A 262 -15.93 -7.39 -2.45
C THR A 262 -15.72 -6.59 -3.71
N LEU A 263 -16.80 -6.36 -4.43
CA LEU A 263 -16.78 -5.82 -5.76
C LEU A 263 -17.64 -4.55 -5.80
N THR A 264 -17.13 -3.47 -6.41
CA THR A 264 -17.85 -2.20 -6.55
C THR A 264 -18.31 -2.01 -7.99
N ILE A 265 -19.58 -1.68 -8.18
CA ILE A 265 -20.14 -1.38 -9.51
C ILE A 265 -19.64 0.00 -9.96
N LYS A 266 -18.97 0.04 -11.12
CA LYS A 266 -18.39 1.26 -11.70
C LYS A 266 -19.26 1.90 -12.77
N SER A 267 -19.79 1.09 -13.67
CA SER A 267 -20.65 1.53 -14.76
C SER A 267 -21.56 0.39 -15.21
N ILE A 268 -22.70 0.77 -15.78
CA ILE A 268 -23.67 -0.14 -16.38
C ILE A 268 -23.95 0.41 -17.77
N ASN A 269 -23.76 -0.42 -18.80
CA ASN A 269 -24.01 -0.07 -20.20
C ASN A 269 -25.04 -1.04 -20.77
N GLU A 270 -26.19 -0.53 -21.16
CA GLU A 270 -27.21 -1.30 -21.88
C GLU A 270 -27.00 -1.19 -23.39
N GLN A 271 -26.88 -2.32 -24.05
CA GLN A 271 -26.67 -2.42 -25.50
C GLN A 271 -28.01 -2.41 -26.24
N LYS A 272 -27.98 -2.03 -27.52
CA LYS A 272 -29.19 -1.93 -28.38
C LYS A 272 -29.97 -3.25 -28.53
N ASN A 273 -29.33 -4.39 -28.24
CA ASN A 273 -29.93 -5.72 -28.28
C ASN A 273 -30.54 -6.16 -26.93
N GLY A 274 -30.55 -5.29 -25.91
CA GLY A 274 -31.06 -5.57 -24.57
C GLY A 274 -30.07 -6.22 -23.60
N MET A 275 -28.84 -6.53 -24.04
CA MET A 275 -27.79 -7.02 -23.13
C MET A 275 -27.24 -5.90 -22.26
N VAL A 276 -26.95 -6.22 -21.00
CA VAL A 276 -26.39 -5.28 -20.03
C VAL A 276 -24.98 -5.70 -19.67
N VAL A 277 -24.01 -4.81 -19.89
CA VAL A 277 -22.61 -5.00 -19.48
C VAL A 277 -22.34 -4.13 -18.27
N VAL A 278 -21.95 -4.78 -17.16
CA VAL A 278 -21.64 -4.12 -15.90
C VAL A 278 -20.15 -4.20 -15.64
N LYS A 279 -19.52 -3.04 -15.52
CA LYS A 279 -18.12 -2.95 -15.15
C LYS A 279 -18.01 -2.94 -13.63
N ILE A 280 -17.25 -3.88 -13.10
CA ILE A 280 -17.13 -4.13 -11.68
C ILE A 280 -15.66 -4.13 -11.30
N GLN A 281 -15.32 -3.49 -10.19
CA GLN A 281 -13.95 -3.40 -9.69
C GLN A 281 -13.82 -4.12 -8.36
N ASN A 282 -12.86 -5.04 -8.26
CA ASN A 282 -12.51 -5.64 -6.98
C ASN A 282 -11.92 -4.57 -6.05
N VAL A 283 -12.42 -4.53 -4.82
CA VAL A 283 -12.04 -3.54 -3.82
C VAL A 283 -10.61 -3.77 -3.30
N ASP A 284 -10.10 -5.01 -3.38
CA ASP A 284 -8.82 -5.41 -2.79
C ASP A 284 -7.62 -5.18 -3.72
N ASP A 285 -7.74 -5.53 -5.00
CA ASP A 285 -6.66 -5.45 -6.00
C ASP A 285 -6.96 -4.46 -7.13
N PHE A 286 -8.12 -3.80 -7.12
CA PHE A 286 -8.62 -2.88 -8.14
C PHE A 286 -8.75 -3.50 -9.53
N TYR A 287 -8.67 -4.82 -9.64
CA TYR A 287 -8.89 -5.52 -10.90
C TYR A 287 -10.31 -5.26 -11.39
N GLU A 288 -10.41 -4.77 -12.63
CA GLU A 288 -11.68 -4.49 -13.27
C GLU A 288 -12.08 -5.67 -14.15
N GLN A 289 -13.33 -6.09 -14.01
CA GLN A 289 -13.92 -7.14 -14.80
C GLN A 289 -15.28 -6.68 -15.32
N GLU A 290 -15.62 -7.13 -16.53
CA GLU A 290 -16.92 -6.90 -17.13
C GLU A 290 -17.80 -8.14 -16.99
N PHE A 291 -19.02 -7.93 -16.53
CA PHE A 291 -20.04 -8.96 -16.40
C PHE A 291 -21.13 -8.67 -17.44
N ALA A 292 -21.40 -9.63 -18.30
CA ALA A 292 -22.47 -9.54 -19.30
C ALA A 292 -23.72 -10.26 -18.79
N PHE A 293 -24.86 -9.58 -18.88
CA PHE A 293 -26.18 -10.08 -18.51
C PHE A 293 -27.12 -9.98 -19.72
N ASN A 294 -27.96 -11.00 -19.89
CA ASN A 294 -28.93 -11.06 -20.99
C ASN A 294 -30.00 -9.97 -20.95
N SER A 295 -30.24 -9.34 -19.79
CA SER A 295 -31.19 -8.24 -19.60
C SER A 295 -30.89 -7.48 -18.30
N MET A 296 -31.47 -6.28 -18.16
CA MET A 296 -31.41 -5.51 -16.91
C MET A 296 -32.05 -6.27 -15.74
N GLU A 297 -33.16 -6.96 -15.97
CA GLU A 297 -33.82 -7.80 -14.95
C GLU A 297 -32.90 -8.92 -14.43
N HIS A 298 -32.12 -9.55 -15.33
CA HIS A 298 -31.15 -10.56 -14.94
C HIS A 298 -30.06 -9.97 -14.05
N PHE A 299 -29.56 -8.77 -14.38
CA PHE A 299 -28.61 -8.05 -13.54
C PHE A 299 -29.21 -7.70 -12.17
N GLU A 300 -30.44 -7.18 -12.10
CA GLU A 300 -31.07 -6.82 -10.83
C GLU A 300 -31.24 -8.01 -9.90
N ASN A 301 -31.68 -9.15 -10.43
CA ASN A 301 -31.82 -10.40 -9.67
C ASN A 301 -30.46 -10.89 -9.15
N TRP A 302 -29.43 -10.80 -9.98
CA TRP A 302 -28.06 -11.09 -9.56
C TRP A 302 -27.59 -10.13 -8.46
N PHE A 303 -27.83 -8.83 -8.63
CA PHE A 303 -27.42 -7.80 -7.67
C PHE A 303 -28.07 -8.02 -6.29
N ARG A 304 -29.38 -8.27 -6.24
CA ARG A 304 -30.11 -8.55 -4.99
C ARG A 304 -29.56 -9.76 -4.23
N LYS A 305 -29.01 -10.74 -4.93
CA LYS A 305 -28.45 -11.96 -4.33
C LYS A 305 -27.10 -11.70 -3.65
N TYR A 306 -26.32 -10.74 -4.12
CA TYR A 306 -24.93 -10.54 -3.71
C TYR A 306 -24.63 -9.18 -3.07
N VAL A 307 -25.59 -8.24 -3.05
CA VAL A 307 -25.43 -6.92 -2.42
C VAL A 307 -25.13 -7.04 -0.92
N ILE A 308 -24.26 -6.14 -0.43
CA ILE A 308 -23.89 -6.03 0.98
C ILE A 308 -24.14 -4.63 1.54
#